data_AF-A0A1F3V8Q8-F1
#
_entry.id   AF-A0A1F3V8Q8-F1
#
_cell.length_a   1.000
_cell.length_b   1.000
_cell.length_c   1.000
_cell.angle_alpha   90.00
_cell.angle_beta   90.00
_cell.angle_gamma   90.00
#
_symmetry.space_group_name_H-M   'P 1'
#
loop_
_entity.id
_entity.type
_entity.pdbx_description
1 polymer ?
#
loop_
_entity_poly.entity_id
_entity_poly.type
_entity_poly.pdbx_seq_one_letter_code
_entity_poly.pdbx_strand_id
1 'polypeptide(L)'
;MAIDQRKFKIVVIKSMYDLLLTESTQSHLARSLFPKVMSLKIAGYTKEYPLGVLPFDASDFVADHILLCIEENGFFEPIMGMKSVTLAKCDFHRINFPIFGMISGENCSPDHLQAVAEIVEFHRQEDGGTNLGYNGSFTIQPHLRTKENMAIFWDIIVTMIVHQYKSNNIGHVIATCAAKYKIDLRKKELGWEYLSRHGRQLPTINSYALHGGEFYIMHQQHFSQEGLKHASKYLHLWEDRYIIENREIIKQKEQRAA
;
A
#
# COMPACT_ATOMS: atom_id res chain seq x y z
N MET A 1 -7.14 16.51 19.57
CA MET A 1 -6.03 16.12 20.46
C MET A 1 -4.76 16.14 19.64
N ALA A 2 -3.75 16.93 20.04
CA ALA A 2 -2.46 16.92 19.37
C ALA A 2 -1.76 15.59 19.66
N ILE A 3 -1.25 14.93 18.63
CA ILE A 3 -0.53 13.66 18.79
C ILE A 3 0.94 13.98 19.04
N ASP A 4 1.55 13.31 20.01
CA ASP A 4 2.98 13.46 20.28
C ASP A 4 3.80 12.76 19.19
N GLN A 5 4.31 13.54 18.23
CA GLN A 5 5.09 13.03 17.10
C GLN A 5 6.39 12.34 17.54
N ARG A 6 6.89 12.61 18.76
CA ARG A 6 8.09 11.94 19.29
C ARG A 6 7.88 10.45 19.55
N LYS A 7 6.61 10.01 19.60
CA LYS A 7 6.23 8.60 19.74
C LYS A 7 5.98 7.90 18.41
N PHE A 8 6.14 8.60 17.28
CA PHE A 8 5.92 7.99 15.98
C PHE A 8 7.03 7.01 15.64
N LYS A 9 6.63 5.82 15.21
CA LYS A 9 7.51 4.80 14.67
C LYS A 9 6.94 4.26 13.37
N ILE A 10 7.74 4.23 12.31
CA ILE A 10 7.38 3.46 11.12
C ILE A 10 7.69 1.99 11.40
N VAL A 11 6.71 1.12 11.18
CA VAL A 11 6.84 -0.33 11.31
C VAL A 11 6.51 -0.97 9.97
N VAL A 12 7.38 -1.85 9.48
CA VAL A 12 7.18 -2.60 8.23
C VAL A 12 7.06 -4.07 8.54
N ILE A 13 5.86 -4.64 8.34
CA ILE A 13 5.65 -6.09 8.42
C ILE A 13 5.87 -6.66 7.02
N LYS A 14 6.97 -7.40 6.82
CA LYS A 14 7.28 -8.08 5.56
C LYS A 14 6.55 -9.41 5.50
N SER A 15 5.64 -9.58 4.54
CA SER A 15 4.93 -10.85 4.25
C SER A 15 4.51 -11.64 5.49
N MET A 16 3.27 -11.42 5.96
CA MET A 16 2.74 -12.18 7.10
C MET A 16 2.84 -13.69 6.89
N TYR A 17 2.67 -14.16 5.66
CA TYR A 17 2.85 -15.55 5.27
C TYR A 17 4.24 -16.08 5.65
N ASP A 18 5.32 -15.39 5.26
CA ASP A 18 6.69 -15.82 5.56
C ASP A 18 6.96 -15.83 7.07
N LEU A 19 6.39 -14.87 7.80
CA LEU A 19 6.54 -14.77 9.26
C LEU A 19 5.84 -15.91 9.99
N LEU A 20 4.65 -16.32 9.54
CA LEU A 20 3.88 -17.41 10.16
C LEU A 20 4.54 -18.78 10.07
N LEU A 21 5.53 -18.96 9.20
CA LEU A 21 6.25 -20.23 9.00
C LEU A 21 7.29 -20.53 10.10
N THR A 22 7.56 -19.59 11.02
CA THR A 22 8.55 -19.78 12.10
C THR A 22 8.01 -19.39 13.47
N GLU A 23 8.67 -19.89 14.51
CA GLU A 23 8.43 -19.54 15.92
C GLU A 23 9.46 -18.52 16.46
N SER A 24 9.88 -17.58 15.62
CA SER A 24 10.80 -16.52 16.02
C SER A 24 10.12 -15.42 16.83
N THR A 25 10.88 -14.64 17.60
CA THR A 25 10.37 -13.43 18.28
C THR A 25 9.69 -12.46 17.32
N GLN A 26 10.21 -12.33 16.09
CA GLN A 26 9.61 -11.51 15.03
C GLN A 26 8.24 -12.06 14.61
N SER A 27 8.10 -13.38 14.49
CA SER A 27 6.82 -14.04 14.22
C SER A 27 5.79 -13.79 15.33
N HIS A 28 6.19 -13.88 16.60
CA HIS A 28 5.28 -13.55 17.72
C HIS A 28 4.83 -12.08 17.68
N LEU A 29 5.75 -11.15 17.43
CA LEU A 29 5.41 -9.74 17.28
C LEU A 29 4.45 -9.53 16.10
N ALA A 30 4.71 -10.14 14.94
CA ALA A 30 3.83 -10.07 13.77
C ALA A 30 2.43 -10.61 14.07
N ARG A 31 2.33 -11.76 14.75
CA ARG A 31 1.05 -12.37 15.16
C ARG A 31 0.24 -11.47 16.11
N SER A 32 0.92 -10.69 16.95
CA SER A 32 0.26 -9.72 17.83
C SER A 32 -0.18 -8.44 17.09
N LEU A 33 0.59 -7.99 16.10
CA LEU A 33 0.38 -6.72 15.41
C LEU A 33 -0.57 -6.85 14.21
N PHE A 34 -0.52 -7.95 13.47
CA PHE A 34 -1.31 -8.14 12.26
C PHE A 34 -2.83 -8.04 12.48
N PRO A 35 -3.43 -8.62 13.55
CA PRO A 35 -4.83 -8.38 13.87
C PRO A 35 -5.15 -6.90 14.09
N LYS A 36 -4.25 -6.12 14.68
CA LYS A 36 -4.43 -4.67 14.85
C LYS A 36 -4.42 -3.93 13.52
N VAL A 37 -3.60 -4.37 12.56
CA VAL A 37 -3.60 -3.82 11.19
C VAL A 37 -4.96 -4.07 10.53
N MET A 38 -5.52 -5.28 10.67
CA MET A 38 -6.84 -5.59 10.13
C MET A 38 -7.93 -4.73 10.81
N SER A 39 -7.88 -4.59 12.13
CA SER A 39 -8.79 -3.71 12.88
C SER A 39 -8.69 -2.24 12.43
N LEU A 40 -7.50 -1.72 12.17
CA LEU A 40 -7.27 -0.38 11.63
C LEU A 40 -7.93 -0.22 10.24
N LYS A 41 -7.81 -1.22 9.37
CA LYS A 41 -8.46 -1.22 8.04
C LYS A 41 -9.97 -1.23 8.16
N ILE A 42 -10.52 -2.13 8.98
CA ILE A 42 -11.97 -2.20 9.25
C ILE A 42 -12.47 -0.85 9.74
N ALA A 43 -11.93 -0.33 10.85
CA ALA A 43 -12.38 0.93 11.44
C ALA A 43 -12.29 2.10 10.45
N GLY A 44 -11.21 2.16 9.67
CA GLY A 44 -11.00 3.23 8.72
C GLY A 44 -11.90 3.19 7.49
N TYR A 45 -12.27 2.00 7.00
CA TYR A 45 -13.16 1.83 5.86
C TYR A 45 -14.63 1.90 6.28
N THR A 46 -15.03 1.34 7.42
CA THR A 46 -16.44 1.37 7.87
C THR A 46 -16.93 2.78 8.22
N LYS A 47 -16.03 3.74 8.45
CA LYS A 47 -16.39 5.16 8.57
C LYS A 47 -16.84 5.76 7.22
N GLU A 48 -16.39 5.19 6.12
CA GLU A 48 -16.43 5.79 4.79
C GLU A 48 -17.27 4.99 3.77
N TYR A 49 -17.52 3.72 4.07
CA TYR A 49 -18.20 2.75 3.22
C TYR A 49 -19.25 1.98 4.03
N PRO A 50 -20.33 1.49 3.39
CA PRO A 50 -21.37 0.73 4.06
C PRO A 50 -20.87 -0.60 4.64
N LEU A 51 -21.68 -1.16 5.55
CA LEU A 51 -21.48 -2.52 6.07
C LEU A 51 -21.44 -3.53 4.90
N GLY A 52 -20.54 -4.50 4.99
CA GLY A 52 -20.33 -5.53 3.96
C GLY A 52 -19.05 -5.35 3.16
N VAL A 53 -18.46 -4.15 3.15
CA VAL A 53 -17.13 -3.93 2.56
C VAL A 53 -16.05 -4.64 3.39
N LEU A 54 -15.31 -5.53 2.74
CA LEU A 54 -14.16 -6.22 3.31
C LEU A 54 -12.87 -5.51 2.87
N PRO A 55 -12.13 -4.82 3.76
CA PRO A 55 -11.01 -3.95 3.35
C PRO A 55 -9.65 -4.68 3.22
N PHE A 56 -9.69 -6.01 3.08
CA PHE A 56 -8.53 -6.88 2.92
C PHE A 56 -8.89 -8.11 2.09
N ASP A 57 -7.88 -8.71 1.47
CA ASP A 57 -7.98 -9.86 0.58
C ASP A 57 -6.79 -10.82 0.82
N ALA A 58 -6.64 -11.86 -0.01
CA ALA A 58 -5.53 -12.81 0.13
C ALA A 58 -4.14 -12.14 0.00
N SER A 59 -4.04 -11.03 -0.75
CA SER A 59 -2.79 -10.30 -0.92
C SER A 59 -2.31 -9.69 0.40
N ASP A 60 -3.18 -9.48 1.38
CA ASP A 60 -2.79 -8.97 2.70
C ASP A 60 -1.85 -9.93 3.45
N PHE A 61 -1.83 -11.21 3.11
CA PHE A 61 -0.89 -12.15 3.74
C PHE A 61 0.52 -12.09 3.15
N VAL A 62 0.67 -11.66 1.89
CA VAL A 62 1.97 -11.69 1.18
C VAL A 62 2.54 -10.29 0.93
N ALA A 63 1.71 -9.25 1.07
CA ALA A 63 2.11 -7.85 0.99
C ALA A 63 3.03 -7.45 2.14
N ASP A 64 3.79 -6.38 1.91
CA ASP A 64 4.38 -5.59 2.97
C ASP A 64 3.30 -4.65 3.53
N HIS A 65 3.15 -4.61 4.86
CA HIS A 65 2.33 -3.59 5.53
C HIS A 65 3.25 -2.53 6.10
N ILE A 66 3.10 -1.30 5.61
CA ILE A 66 3.88 -0.15 6.02
C ILE A 66 2.97 0.69 6.92
N LEU A 67 3.34 0.78 8.19
CA LEU A 67 2.50 1.31 9.26
C LEU A 67 3.19 2.50 9.92
N LEU A 68 2.42 3.52 10.26
CA LEU A 68 2.79 4.48 11.29
C LEU A 68 2.15 4.02 12.59
N CYS A 69 2.98 3.79 13.60
CA CYS A 69 2.55 3.39 14.93
C CYS A 69 2.86 4.48 15.96
N ILE A 70 2.10 4.47 17.05
CA ILE A 70 2.52 5.07 18.32
C ILE A 70 3.28 3.97 19.09
N GLU A 71 4.52 4.26 19.46
CA GLU A 71 5.34 3.38 20.30
C GLU A 71 5.25 3.81 21.77
N GLU A 72 4.77 2.91 22.63
CA GLU A 72 4.72 3.11 24.08
C GLU A 72 5.11 1.83 24.80
N ASN A 73 6.11 1.90 25.69
CA ASN A 73 6.60 0.77 26.50
C ASN A 73 6.94 -0.49 25.66
N GLY A 74 7.48 -0.29 24.45
CA GLY A 74 7.81 -1.39 23.52
C GLY A 74 6.61 -1.99 22.79
N PHE A 75 5.42 -1.43 22.94
CA PHE A 75 4.23 -1.81 22.18
C PHE A 75 3.99 -0.86 21.01
N PHE A 76 3.64 -1.42 19.87
CA PHE A 76 3.23 -0.67 18.69
C PHE A 76 1.71 -0.66 18.55
N GLU A 77 1.14 0.55 18.46
CA GLU A 77 -0.27 0.76 18.15
C GLU A 77 -0.42 1.42 16.77
N PRO A 78 -0.92 0.71 15.74
CA PRO A 78 -1.00 1.25 14.40
C PRO A 78 -2.08 2.33 14.27
N ILE A 79 -1.68 3.51 13.84
CA ILE A 79 -2.56 4.67 13.67
C ILE A 79 -2.84 5.04 12.22
N MET A 80 -1.95 4.64 11.31
CA MET A 80 -2.07 4.81 9.87
C MET A 80 -1.31 3.69 9.17
N GLY A 81 -1.74 3.28 7.98
CA GLY A 81 -1.01 2.28 7.22
C GLY A 81 -1.47 2.15 5.78
N MET A 82 -0.66 1.41 5.02
CA MET A 82 -0.95 0.99 3.65
C MET A 82 -0.34 -0.40 3.41
N LYS A 83 -0.80 -1.09 2.35
CA LYS A 83 -0.16 -2.29 1.84
C LYS A 83 0.60 -2.01 0.55
N SER A 84 1.74 -2.67 0.36
CA SER A 84 2.51 -2.70 -0.89
C SER A 84 2.83 -4.13 -1.27
N VAL A 85 2.53 -4.55 -2.49
CA VAL A 85 2.83 -5.89 -3.01
C VAL A 85 3.31 -5.80 -4.46
N THR A 86 4.34 -6.56 -4.80
CA THR A 86 4.85 -6.63 -6.18
C THR A 86 4.11 -7.69 -6.98
N LEU A 87 4.10 -7.54 -8.31
CA LEU A 87 3.56 -8.55 -9.22
C LEU A 87 4.27 -9.90 -9.02
N ALA A 88 5.60 -9.89 -8.89
CA ALA A 88 6.40 -11.09 -8.63
C ALA A 88 5.94 -11.84 -7.37
N LYS A 89 5.60 -11.14 -6.28
CA LYS A 89 5.05 -11.78 -5.06
C LYS A 89 3.70 -12.41 -5.32
N CYS A 90 2.82 -11.73 -6.07
CA CYS A 90 1.52 -12.27 -6.43
C CYS A 90 1.65 -13.53 -7.29
N ASP A 91 2.51 -13.51 -8.31
CA ASP A 91 2.76 -14.64 -9.20
C ASP A 91 3.37 -15.82 -8.44
N PHE A 92 4.34 -15.59 -7.55
CA PHE A 92 4.95 -16.63 -6.71
C PHE A 92 3.91 -17.36 -5.84
N HIS A 93 2.98 -16.62 -5.24
CA HIS A 93 1.91 -17.18 -4.41
C HIS A 93 0.65 -17.57 -5.19
N ARG A 94 0.67 -17.45 -6.53
CA ARG A 94 -0.46 -17.76 -7.42
C ARG A 94 -1.75 -17.02 -7.02
N ILE A 95 -1.63 -15.76 -6.63
CA ILE A 95 -2.77 -14.89 -6.36
C ILE A 95 -2.88 -13.81 -7.44
N ASN A 96 -4.09 -13.34 -7.68
CA ASN A 96 -4.31 -12.24 -8.64
C ASN A 96 -3.63 -10.96 -8.15
N PHE A 97 -3.08 -10.17 -9.09
CA PHE A 97 -2.58 -8.85 -8.78
C PHE A 97 -3.75 -7.96 -8.29
N PRO A 98 -3.65 -7.28 -7.12
CA PRO A 98 -4.85 -6.80 -6.42
C PRO A 98 -5.71 -5.79 -7.19
N ILE A 99 -5.11 -5.04 -8.11
CA ILE A 99 -5.86 -4.10 -8.96
C ILE A 99 -6.99 -4.79 -9.72
N PHE A 100 -6.83 -6.07 -10.12
CA PHE A 100 -7.87 -6.81 -10.82
C PHE A 100 -9.13 -6.99 -9.98
N GLY A 101 -9.01 -7.10 -8.66
CA GLY A 101 -10.17 -7.11 -7.77
C GLY A 101 -10.96 -5.81 -7.82
N MET A 102 -10.28 -4.67 -7.98
CA MET A 102 -10.91 -3.35 -8.03
C MET A 102 -11.63 -3.06 -9.36
N ILE A 103 -11.12 -3.63 -10.46
CA ILE A 103 -11.65 -3.47 -11.82
C ILE A 103 -12.48 -4.68 -12.28
N SER A 104 -12.79 -5.60 -11.36
CA SER A 104 -13.71 -6.70 -11.64
C SER A 104 -15.15 -6.25 -11.46
N GLY A 105 -16.02 -6.57 -12.43
CA GLY A 105 -17.45 -6.30 -12.37
C GLY A 105 -18.02 -5.70 -13.65
N GLU A 106 -19.35 -5.75 -13.76
CA GLU A 106 -20.11 -5.35 -14.95
C GLU A 106 -19.97 -3.86 -15.30
N ASN A 107 -19.59 -3.03 -14.32
CA ASN A 107 -19.48 -1.58 -14.47
C ASN A 107 -18.05 -1.08 -14.78
N CYS A 108 -17.10 -1.98 -15.06
CA CYS A 108 -15.75 -1.60 -15.48
C CYS A 108 -15.62 -1.68 -17.00
N SER A 109 -15.12 -0.60 -17.63
CA SER A 109 -14.89 -0.60 -19.08
C SER A 109 -13.84 -1.66 -19.45
N PRO A 110 -14.02 -2.39 -20.57
CA PRO A 110 -12.97 -3.25 -21.11
C PRO A 110 -11.63 -2.53 -21.32
N ASP A 111 -11.64 -1.22 -21.55
CA ASP A 111 -10.43 -0.42 -21.71
C ASP A 111 -9.58 -0.34 -20.43
N HIS A 112 -10.20 -0.26 -19.24
CA HIS A 112 -9.45 -0.28 -17.98
C HIS A 112 -8.78 -1.63 -17.76
N LEU A 113 -9.53 -2.71 -18.02
CA LEU A 113 -9.01 -4.06 -17.88
C LEU A 113 -7.85 -4.30 -18.84
N GLN A 114 -8.00 -3.91 -20.11
CA GLN A 114 -6.94 -4.07 -21.11
C GLN A 114 -5.72 -3.21 -20.80
N ALA A 115 -5.89 -1.93 -20.43
CA ALA A 115 -4.77 -1.07 -20.06
C ALA A 115 -3.97 -1.61 -18.85
N VAL A 116 -4.67 -2.11 -17.82
CA VAL A 116 -3.99 -2.72 -16.66
C VAL A 116 -3.32 -4.05 -17.05
N ALA A 117 -3.97 -4.88 -17.85
CA ALA A 117 -3.40 -6.14 -18.31
C ALA A 117 -2.15 -5.94 -19.17
N GLU A 118 -2.14 -4.94 -20.05
CA GLU A 118 -0.98 -4.55 -20.86
C GLU A 118 0.22 -4.16 -19.97
N ILE A 119 0.02 -3.35 -18.93
CA ILE A 119 1.09 -2.96 -17.98
C ILE A 119 1.59 -4.18 -17.19
N VAL A 120 0.68 -5.01 -16.69
CA VAL A 120 1.02 -6.21 -15.91
C VAL A 120 1.83 -7.19 -16.74
N GLU A 121 1.39 -7.47 -17.96
CA GLU A 121 2.05 -8.43 -18.83
C GLU A 121 3.41 -7.91 -19.31
N PHE A 122 3.53 -6.62 -19.61
CA PHE A 122 4.81 -5.99 -19.92
C PHE A 122 5.84 -6.22 -18.79
N HIS A 123 5.50 -5.89 -17.53
CA HIS A 123 6.43 -6.07 -16.42
C HIS A 123 6.70 -7.54 -16.07
N ARG A 124 5.70 -8.42 -16.26
CA ARG A 124 5.90 -9.86 -16.11
C ARG A 124 6.97 -10.38 -17.07
N GLN A 125 6.97 -9.91 -18.32
CA GLN A 125 7.92 -10.33 -19.35
C GLN A 125 9.29 -9.66 -19.19
N GLU A 126 9.31 -8.36 -18.88
CA GLU A 126 10.54 -7.56 -18.84
C GLU A 126 11.39 -7.82 -17.59
N ASP A 127 10.78 -7.90 -16.41
CA ASP A 127 11.49 -7.92 -15.12
C ASP A 127 10.96 -8.97 -14.14
N GLY A 128 10.20 -9.95 -14.65
CA GLY A 128 9.55 -10.98 -13.83
C GLY A 128 8.52 -10.41 -12.85
N GLY A 129 8.06 -9.18 -13.05
CA GLY A 129 7.10 -8.48 -12.19
C GLY A 129 7.71 -7.91 -10.91
N THR A 130 9.04 -7.81 -10.80
CA THR A 130 9.70 -7.24 -9.62
C THR A 130 9.58 -5.72 -9.55
N ASN A 131 9.51 -5.06 -10.70
CA ASN A 131 9.49 -3.59 -10.80
C ASN A 131 8.08 -2.99 -10.73
N LEU A 132 7.03 -3.82 -10.83
CA LEU A 132 5.63 -3.41 -10.74
C LEU A 132 5.05 -3.71 -9.35
N GLY A 133 4.66 -2.64 -8.65
CA GLY A 133 3.96 -2.69 -7.37
C GLY A 133 2.47 -2.33 -7.47
N TYR A 134 1.70 -2.81 -6.50
CA TYR A 134 0.38 -2.31 -6.18
C TYR A 134 0.40 -1.69 -4.79
N ASN A 135 -0.15 -0.48 -4.66
CA ASN A 135 -0.38 0.16 -3.37
C ASN A 135 -1.88 0.33 -3.12
N GLY A 136 -2.33 -0.12 -1.96
CA GLY A 136 -3.72 -0.02 -1.55
C GLY A 136 -3.89 -0.07 -0.04
N SER A 137 -5.15 -0.21 0.38
CA SER A 137 -5.55 -0.26 1.79
C SER A 137 -5.02 0.90 2.64
N PHE A 138 -4.88 2.10 2.06
CA PHE A 138 -4.53 3.28 2.83
C PHE A 138 -5.64 3.59 3.84
N THR A 139 -5.27 3.71 5.10
CA THR A 139 -6.20 3.97 6.18
C THR A 139 -5.53 4.74 7.31
N ILE A 140 -6.32 5.55 8.00
CA ILE A 140 -5.96 6.27 9.23
C ILE A 140 -7.06 5.99 10.25
N GLN A 141 -6.69 5.84 11.53
CA GLN A 141 -7.64 5.74 12.64
C GLN A 141 -8.69 6.87 12.55
N PRO A 142 -9.99 6.54 12.51
CA PRO A 142 -11.07 7.50 12.30
C PRO A 142 -11.04 8.76 13.18
N HIS A 143 -10.68 8.60 14.45
CA HIS A 143 -10.67 9.66 15.46
C HIS A 143 -9.44 10.58 15.34
N LEU A 144 -8.42 10.19 14.57
CA LEU A 144 -7.21 11.00 14.34
C LEU A 144 -7.30 11.85 13.08
N ARG A 145 -8.34 11.68 12.25
CA ARG A 145 -8.55 12.42 10.98
C ARG A 145 -9.04 13.86 11.21
N THR A 146 -8.26 14.68 11.93
CA THR A 146 -8.51 16.12 12.06
C THR A 146 -7.73 16.88 10.98
N LYS A 147 -8.14 18.12 10.67
CA LYS A 147 -7.48 18.94 9.63
C LYS A 147 -5.99 19.11 9.93
N GLU A 148 -5.64 19.31 11.19
CA GLU A 148 -4.27 19.51 11.68
C GLU A 148 -3.43 18.25 11.50
N ASN A 149 -3.97 17.10 11.92
CA ASN A 149 -3.26 15.82 11.82
C ASN A 149 -3.12 15.35 10.38
N MET A 150 -4.10 15.62 9.51
CA MET A 150 -4.08 15.18 8.11
C MET A 150 -2.92 15.77 7.31
N ALA A 151 -2.46 16.98 7.63
CA ALA A 151 -1.28 17.55 6.98
C ALA A 151 0.00 16.76 7.33
N ILE A 152 0.17 16.44 8.62
CA ILE A 152 1.30 15.64 9.12
C ILE A 152 1.24 14.22 8.54
N PHE A 153 0.09 13.57 8.59
CA PHE A 153 -0.10 12.23 8.04
C PHE A 153 0.14 12.18 6.54
N TRP A 154 -0.20 13.25 5.81
CA TRP A 154 0.11 13.36 4.39
C TRP A 154 1.62 13.37 4.14
N ASP A 155 2.37 14.19 4.86
CA ASP A 155 3.84 14.22 4.72
C ASP A 155 4.45 12.85 5.07
N ILE A 156 3.99 12.20 6.14
CA ILE A 156 4.49 10.88 6.56
C ILE A 156 4.13 9.79 5.56
N ILE A 157 2.90 9.76 5.01
CA ILE A 157 2.54 8.72 4.03
C ILE A 157 3.34 8.90 2.73
N VAL A 158 3.65 10.13 2.32
CA VAL A 158 4.53 10.37 1.18
C VAL A 158 5.94 9.85 1.46
N THR A 159 6.50 10.10 2.65
CA THR A 159 7.76 9.48 3.08
C THR A 159 7.70 7.95 3.00
N MET A 160 6.67 7.33 3.55
CA MET A 160 6.48 5.87 3.51
C MET A 160 6.42 5.33 2.09
N ILE A 161 5.67 5.98 1.19
CA ILE A 161 5.53 5.59 -0.22
C ILE A 161 6.86 5.70 -0.96
N VAL A 162 7.49 6.88 -0.93
CA VAL A 162 8.71 7.13 -1.69
C VAL A 162 9.82 6.19 -1.30
N HIS A 163 10.03 6.02 0.01
CA HIS A 163 11.14 5.21 0.48
C HIS A 163 10.86 3.71 0.45
N GLN A 164 9.60 3.26 0.58
CA GLN A 164 9.24 1.87 0.31
C GLN A 164 9.56 1.52 -1.14
N TYR A 165 9.21 2.37 -2.11
CA TYR A 165 9.42 2.04 -3.52
C TYR A 165 10.91 2.04 -3.87
N LYS A 166 11.65 3.06 -3.42
CA LYS A 166 13.10 3.13 -3.63
C LYS A 166 13.85 1.96 -2.98
N SER A 167 13.52 1.62 -1.74
CA SER A 167 14.25 0.55 -1.02
C SER A 167 13.98 -0.86 -1.55
N ASN A 168 12.86 -1.07 -2.27
CA ASN A 168 12.52 -2.36 -2.87
C ASN A 168 12.65 -2.34 -4.41
N ASN A 169 13.29 -1.31 -4.98
CA ASN A 169 13.46 -1.14 -6.43
C ASN A 169 12.14 -1.25 -7.23
N ILE A 170 11.05 -0.67 -6.70
CA ILE A 170 9.76 -0.61 -7.37
C ILE A 170 9.68 0.70 -8.15
N GLY A 171 9.87 0.64 -9.46
CA GLY A 171 9.82 1.79 -10.37
C GLY A 171 8.41 2.14 -10.84
N HIS A 172 7.51 1.16 -10.89
CA HIS A 172 6.14 1.34 -11.38
C HIS A 172 5.13 0.93 -10.32
N VAL A 173 4.14 1.77 -10.05
CA VAL A 173 3.06 1.42 -9.12
C VAL A 173 1.69 1.77 -9.67
N ILE A 174 0.77 0.81 -9.57
CA ILE A 174 -0.65 1.02 -9.82
C ILE A 174 -1.38 1.15 -8.48
N ALA A 175 -2.32 2.10 -8.40
CA ALA A 175 -3.20 2.24 -7.25
C ALA A 175 -4.56 2.78 -7.68
N THR A 176 -5.56 2.59 -6.82
CA THR A 176 -6.86 3.26 -6.94
C THR A 176 -6.94 4.43 -5.97
N CYS A 177 -7.72 5.45 -6.32
CA CYS A 177 -8.03 6.57 -5.44
C CYS A 177 -9.53 6.93 -5.55
N ALA A 178 -10.19 7.02 -4.39
CA ALA A 178 -11.60 7.40 -4.34
C ALA A 178 -11.78 8.85 -4.78
N ALA A 179 -12.61 9.07 -5.81
CA ALA A 179 -12.85 10.37 -6.41
C ALA A 179 -13.45 11.37 -5.41
N LYS A 180 -14.34 10.90 -4.52
CA LYS A 180 -15.01 11.73 -3.51
C LYS A 180 -14.06 12.48 -2.55
N TYR A 181 -12.84 11.96 -2.33
CA TYR A 181 -11.86 12.60 -1.45
C TYR A 181 -10.87 13.51 -2.17
N LYS A 182 -10.94 13.58 -3.50
CA LYS A 182 -10.02 14.38 -4.33
C LYS A 182 -8.54 14.06 -4.06
N ILE A 183 -8.24 12.84 -3.64
CA ILE A 183 -6.87 12.41 -3.30
C ILE A 183 -6.04 12.21 -4.58
N ASP A 184 -6.70 12.01 -5.72
CA ASP A 184 -6.11 12.04 -7.07
C ASP A 184 -5.36 13.35 -7.33
N LEU A 185 -5.92 14.51 -6.98
CA LEU A 185 -5.26 15.81 -7.17
C LEU A 185 -3.93 15.89 -6.43
N ARG A 186 -3.91 15.45 -5.17
CA ARG A 186 -2.68 15.40 -4.38
C ARG A 186 -1.70 14.36 -4.90
N LYS A 187 -2.19 13.19 -5.35
CA LYS A 187 -1.33 12.18 -5.98
C LYS A 187 -0.67 12.72 -7.25
N LYS A 188 -1.36 13.52 -8.06
CA LYS A 188 -0.76 14.16 -9.24
C LYS A 188 0.42 15.06 -8.88
N GLU A 189 0.33 15.80 -7.78
CA GLU A 189 1.45 16.61 -7.28
C GLU A 189 2.70 15.76 -6.97
N LEU A 190 2.53 14.47 -6.66
CA LEU A 190 3.62 13.52 -6.37
C LEU A 190 4.15 12.78 -7.61
N GLY A 191 3.63 13.06 -8.81
CA GLY A 191 4.02 12.38 -10.05
C GLY A 191 3.14 11.18 -10.43
N TRP A 192 1.94 11.05 -9.85
CA TRP A 192 0.97 10.07 -10.34
C TRP A 192 0.22 10.60 -11.55
N GLU A 193 -0.06 9.72 -12.49
CA GLU A 193 -0.86 10.00 -13.67
C GLU A 193 -2.13 9.17 -13.66
N TYR A 194 -3.20 9.69 -14.26
CA TYR A 194 -4.39 8.87 -14.49
C TYR A 194 -4.05 7.76 -15.48
N LEU A 195 -4.64 6.59 -15.28
CA LEU A 195 -4.52 5.51 -16.26
C LEU A 195 -5.03 6.01 -17.61
N SER A 196 -4.25 5.77 -18.65
CA SER A 196 -4.58 6.16 -20.01
C SER A 196 -4.41 4.99 -20.96
N ARG A 197 -5.12 5.03 -22.08
CA ARG A 197 -5.00 4.06 -23.16
C ARG A 197 -5.13 4.79 -24.49
N HIS A 198 -4.24 4.50 -25.44
CA HIS A 198 -4.18 5.18 -26.75
C HIS A 198 -4.17 6.71 -26.65
N GLY A 199 -3.43 7.25 -25.67
CA GLY A 199 -3.31 8.69 -25.44
C GLY A 199 -4.54 9.36 -24.81
N ARG A 200 -5.56 8.59 -24.42
CA ARG A 200 -6.76 9.10 -23.74
C ARG A 200 -6.78 8.67 -22.29
N GLN A 201 -6.96 9.63 -21.39
CA GLN A 201 -7.24 9.34 -19.98
C GLN A 201 -8.54 8.53 -19.87
N LEU A 202 -8.47 7.44 -19.11
CA LEU A 202 -9.65 6.64 -18.81
C LEU A 202 -10.47 7.30 -17.67
N PRO A 203 -11.82 7.19 -17.71
CA PRO A 203 -12.68 7.78 -16.70
C PRO A 203 -12.57 7.04 -15.35
N THR A 204 -13.35 7.47 -14.37
CA THR A 204 -13.53 6.71 -13.12
C THR A 204 -14.16 5.34 -13.39
N ILE A 205 -13.94 4.41 -12.47
CA ILE A 205 -14.64 3.13 -12.39
C ILE A 205 -15.58 3.13 -11.18
N ASN A 206 -16.64 2.32 -11.26
CA ASN A 206 -17.46 1.98 -10.10
C ASN A 206 -17.01 0.64 -9.54
N SER A 207 -16.34 0.66 -8.39
CA SER A 207 -15.76 -0.56 -7.81
C SER A 207 -16.82 -1.38 -7.08
N TYR A 208 -17.08 -2.60 -7.57
CA TYR A 208 -18.00 -3.54 -6.91
C TYR A 208 -17.54 -3.87 -5.49
N ALA A 209 -16.23 -4.08 -5.29
CA ALA A 209 -15.63 -4.39 -3.99
C ALA A 209 -15.88 -3.30 -2.93
N LEU A 210 -16.19 -2.08 -3.36
CA LEU A 210 -16.48 -0.92 -2.50
C LEU A 210 -17.90 -0.40 -2.70
N HIS A 211 -18.84 -1.30 -3.00
CA HIS A 211 -20.29 -1.04 -3.14
C HIS A 211 -20.58 0.11 -4.13
N GLY A 212 -19.90 0.11 -5.27
CA GLY A 212 -20.13 1.07 -6.35
C GLY A 212 -19.47 2.44 -6.12
N GLY A 213 -18.52 2.56 -5.19
CA GLY A 213 -17.74 3.79 -5.05
C GLY A 213 -16.96 4.13 -6.32
N GLU A 214 -16.85 5.43 -6.62
CA GLU A 214 -16.12 5.94 -7.78
C GLU A 214 -14.61 6.08 -7.51
N PHE A 215 -13.79 5.48 -8.37
CA PHE A 215 -12.33 5.51 -8.24
C PHE A 215 -11.66 5.89 -9.56
N TYR A 216 -10.60 6.68 -9.48
CA TYR A 216 -9.61 6.70 -10.54
C TYR A 216 -8.62 5.55 -10.35
N ILE A 217 -8.16 4.98 -11.46
CA ILE A 217 -6.94 4.18 -11.49
C ILE A 217 -5.81 5.13 -11.85
N MET A 218 -4.72 5.07 -11.10
CA MET A 218 -3.54 5.88 -11.33
C MET A 218 -2.30 5.01 -11.45
N HIS A 219 -1.37 5.44 -12.28
CA HIS A 219 -0.06 4.84 -12.49
C HIS A 219 1.01 5.85 -12.09
N GLN A 220 1.98 5.42 -11.30
CA GLN A 220 3.17 6.19 -10.99
C GLN A 220 4.38 5.50 -11.58
N GLN A 221 5.15 6.24 -12.38
CA GLN A 221 6.39 5.78 -13.00
C GLN A 221 7.62 6.53 -12.46
N HIS A 222 7.39 7.70 -11.88
CA HIS A 222 8.42 8.54 -11.30
C HIS A 222 7.83 9.38 -10.16
N PHE A 223 8.70 9.85 -9.27
CA PHE A 223 8.33 10.84 -8.27
C PHE A 223 8.59 12.25 -8.81
N SER A 224 7.64 13.16 -8.60
CA SER A 224 7.89 14.58 -8.83
C SER A 224 8.90 15.14 -7.82
N GLN A 225 9.50 16.31 -8.13
CA GLN A 225 10.37 17.01 -7.18
C GLN A 225 9.64 17.37 -5.87
N GLU A 226 8.36 17.75 -5.97
CA GLU A 226 7.56 18.05 -4.78
C GLU A 226 7.33 16.80 -3.94
N GLY A 227 7.07 15.65 -4.56
CA GLY A 227 6.95 14.38 -3.84
C GLY A 227 8.24 13.98 -3.12
N LEU A 228 9.40 14.20 -3.74
CA LEU A 228 10.70 13.98 -3.10
C LEU A 228 10.94 14.92 -1.92
N LYS A 229 10.54 16.19 -2.05
CA LYS A 229 10.62 17.19 -0.97
C LYS A 229 9.71 16.86 0.20
N HIS A 230 8.49 16.38 -0.04
CA HIS A 230 7.61 15.89 1.02
C HIS A 230 8.22 14.69 1.74
N ALA A 231 8.76 13.74 0.98
CA ALA A 231 9.33 12.52 1.54
C ALA A 231 10.53 12.78 2.46
N SER A 232 11.32 13.83 2.23
CA SER A 232 12.50 14.12 3.05
C SER A 232 12.17 14.67 4.44
N LYS A 233 10.99 15.27 4.65
CA LYS A 233 10.60 15.89 5.93
C LYS A 233 10.65 14.92 7.11
N TYR A 234 10.21 13.68 6.88
CA TYR A 234 10.15 12.62 7.89
C TYR A 234 11.10 11.47 7.59
N LEU A 235 12.16 11.72 6.81
CA LEU A 235 13.16 10.70 6.44
C LEU A 235 13.71 9.96 7.66
N HIS A 236 13.97 10.67 8.76
CA HIS A 236 14.44 10.09 10.02
C HIS A 236 13.53 8.96 10.54
N LEU A 237 12.20 9.06 10.40
CA LEU A 237 11.27 7.99 10.78
C LEU A 237 11.44 6.75 9.90
N TRP A 238 11.77 6.94 8.63
CA TRP A 238 12.01 5.84 7.71
C TRP A 238 13.36 5.16 7.95
N GLU A 239 14.42 5.94 8.18
CA GLU A 239 15.75 5.43 8.49
C GLU A 239 15.76 4.63 9.78
N ASP A 240 15.02 5.10 10.80
CA ASP A 240 14.86 4.43 12.09
C ASP A 240 13.67 3.43 12.11
N ARG A 241 13.11 3.04 10.96
CA ARG A 241 11.94 2.15 10.93
C ARG A 241 12.24 0.78 11.56
N TYR A 242 11.23 0.20 12.19
CA TYR A 242 11.30 -1.18 12.69
C TYR A 242 10.82 -2.16 11.61
N ILE A 243 11.65 -3.12 11.22
CA ILE A 243 11.33 -4.12 10.19
C ILE A 243 11.06 -5.47 10.86
N ILE A 244 9.87 -6.01 10.63
CA ILE A 244 9.46 -7.34 11.07
C ILE A 244 9.53 -8.27 9.85
N GLU A 245 10.53 -9.15 9.82
CA GLU A 245 10.79 -10.05 8.70
C GLU A 245 11.34 -11.39 9.15
N ASN A 246 11.20 -12.41 8.28
CA ASN A 246 11.81 -13.71 8.50
C ASN A 246 13.18 -13.79 7.78
N ARG A 247 14.25 -13.50 8.51
CA ARG A 247 15.62 -13.49 7.96
C ARG A 247 16.11 -14.86 7.49
N GLU A 248 15.61 -15.95 8.05
CA GLU A 248 15.99 -17.30 7.63
C GLU A 248 15.45 -17.62 6.24
N ILE A 249 14.18 -17.29 6.00
CA ILE A 249 13.55 -17.47 4.68
C ILE A 249 14.23 -16.58 3.63
N ILE A 250 14.61 -15.34 3.98
CA ILE A 250 15.34 -14.45 3.07
C ILE A 250 16.65 -15.11 2.61
N LYS A 251 17.45 -15.61 3.56
CA LYS A 251 18.70 -16.31 3.23
C LYS A 251 18.49 -17.54 2.34
N GLN A 252 17.43 -18.31 2.60
CA GLN A 252 17.10 -19.49 1.77
C GLN A 252 16.69 -19.11 0.35
N LYS A 253 15.94 -18.00 0.18
CA LYS A 253 15.56 -17.48 -1.15
C LYS A 253 16.79 -17.00 -1.92
N GLU A 254 17.71 -16.29 -1.25
CA GLU A 254 18.98 -15.85 -1.85
C GLU A 254 19.86 -17.01 -2.29
N GLN A 255 19.98 -18.06 -1.47
CA GLN A 255 20.77 -19.27 -1.80
C GLN A 255 20.20 -20.07 -2.97
N ARG A 256 18.88 -20.02 -3.21
CA ARG A 256 18.25 -20.70 -4.35
C ARG A 256 18.32 -19.92 -5.66
N ALA A 257 18.59 -18.61 -5.58
CA ALA A 257 18.70 -17.73 -6.73
C ALA A 257 20.14 -17.61 -7.27
N ALA A 258 21.14 -18.00 -6.47
CA ALA A 258 22.56 -18.08 -6.84
C ALA A 258 22.91 -19.44 -7.46
#